data_AF-A0A7V4JN18-F1
#
_entry.id   AF-A0A7V4JN18-F1
#
_cell.length_a   1.000
_cell.length_b   1.000
_cell.length_c   1.000
_cell.angle_alpha   90.00
_cell.angle_beta   90.00
_cell.angle_gamma   90.00
#
_symmetry.space_group_name_H-M   'P 1'
#
loop_
_entity.id
_entity.type
_entity.pdbx_description
1 polymer ?
#
loop_
_entity_poly.entity_id
_entity_poly.type
_entity_poly.pdbx_seq_one_letter_code
_entity_poly.pdbx_strand_id
1 'polypeptide(L)'
;MKKMIFIVAIMIMVKKGFPQTLLSPPSPEWTQDLIIYELSPKSFTSPNGPGSGTFRSTMEKIPYLRDLGINAVWLTGHHLADNKHFYGIWTQYAAIRP
;
A
#
# COMPACT_ATOMS: atom_id res chain seq x y z
N MET A 1 7.11 -6.30 -52.65
CA MET A 1 8.19 -6.84 -51.78
C MET A 1 8.25 -6.17 -50.39
N LYS A 2 8.26 -4.84 -50.26
CA LYS A 2 8.35 -4.13 -48.95
C LYS A 2 7.23 -4.47 -47.94
N LYS A 3 5.98 -4.67 -48.40
CA LYS A 3 4.84 -5.06 -47.53
C LYS A 3 4.98 -6.45 -46.90
N MET A 4 5.63 -7.39 -47.60
CA MET A 4 5.82 -8.78 -47.14
C MET A 4 6.82 -8.85 -45.98
N ILE A 5 7.90 -8.07 -46.07
CA ILE A 5 8.95 -7.99 -45.03
C ILE A 5 8.39 -7.39 -43.74
N PHE A 6 7.50 -6.39 -43.85
CA PHE A 6 6.88 -5.75 -42.70
C PHE A 6 5.94 -6.69 -41.93
N ILE A 7 5.17 -7.51 -42.65
CA ILE A 7 4.27 -8.51 -42.05
C ILE A 7 5.07 -9.61 -41.33
N VAL A 8 6.17 -10.08 -41.93
CA VAL A 8 7.05 -11.08 -41.30
C VAL A 8 7.72 -10.51 -40.04
N ALA A 9 8.17 -9.25 -40.06
CA ALA A 9 8.73 -8.58 -38.89
C ALA A 9 7.71 -8.45 -37.74
N ILE A 10 6.46 -8.09 -38.05
CA ILE A 10 5.37 -8.02 -37.07
C ILE A 10 5.07 -9.42 -36.51
N MET A 11 5.01 -10.46 -37.34
CA MET A 11 4.79 -11.83 -36.86
C MET A 11 5.93 -12.32 -35.96
N ILE A 12 7.18 -11.94 -36.25
CA ILE A 12 8.33 -12.25 -35.39
C ILE A 12 8.21 -11.51 -34.04
N MET A 13 7.77 -10.25 -34.05
CA MET A 13 7.59 -9.45 -32.83
C MET A 13 6.43 -9.95 -31.96
N VAL A 14 5.32 -10.38 -32.58
CA VAL A 14 4.19 -11.01 -31.87
C VAL A 14 4.59 -12.36 -31.27
N LYS A 15 5.35 -13.20 -31.99
CA LYS A 15 5.79 -14.52 -31.49
C LYS A 15 6.84 -14.45 -30.37
N LYS A 16 7.70 -13.43 -30.38
CA LYS A 16 8.72 -13.24 -29.33
C LYS A 16 8.15 -12.60 -28.05
N GLY A 17 6.93 -12.07 -28.10
CA GLY A 17 6.35 -11.27 -27.04
C GLY A 17 7.06 -9.93 -26.91
N PHE A 18 6.34 -8.90 -26.48
CA PHE A 18 7.00 -7.67 -26.05
C PHE A 18 7.80 -7.97 -24.78
N PRO A 19 9.08 -7.52 -24.68
CA PRO A 19 9.81 -7.65 -23.43
C PRO A 19 9.05 -6.88 -22.34
N GLN A 20 8.48 -7.60 -21.39
CA GLN A 20 7.75 -7.01 -20.25
C GLN A 20 8.64 -6.06 -19.44
N THR A 21 9.95 -6.30 -19.44
CA THR A 21 10.99 -5.44 -18.85
C THR A 21 11.08 -4.05 -19.47
N LEU A 22 10.55 -3.82 -20.67
CA LEU A 22 10.48 -2.47 -21.28
C LEU A 22 9.22 -1.70 -20.87
N LEU A 23 8.21 -2.38 -20.33
CA LEU A 23 6.89 -1.80 -20.05
C LEU A 23 6.68 -1.48 -18.56
N SER A 24 7.52 -2.01 -17.67
CA SER A 24 7.45 -1.71 -16.25
C SER A 24 8.84 -1.73 -15.63
N PRO A 25 9.24 -0.68 -14.89
CA PRO A 25 10.46 -0.74 -14.10
C PRO A 25 10.35 -1.90 -13.09
N PRO A 26 11.47 -2.57 -12.76
CA PRO A 26 11.47 -3.57 -11.71
C PRO A 26 10.94 -2.98 -10.41
N SER A 27 10.23 -3.77 -9.61
CA SER A 27 9.82 -3.34 -8.27
C SER A 27 11.04 -2.98 -7.44
N PRO A 28 10.93 -2.00 -6.52
CA PRO A 28 12.01 -1.67 -5.60
C PRO A 28 12.48 -2.91 -4.81
N GLU A 29 13.79 -3.07 -4.64
CA GLU A 29 14.39 -4.25 -3.99
C GLU A 29 13.84 -4.49 -2.57
N TRP A 30 13.64 -3.43 -1.79
CA TRP A 30 13.09 -3.50 -0.43
C TRP A 30 11.69 -4.13 -0.34
N THR A 31 10.97 -4.25 -1.46
CA THR A 31 9.64 -4.86 -1.50
C THR A 31 9.63 -6.38 -1.52
N GLN A 32 10.78 -7.01 -1.78
CA GLN A 32 10.87 -8.47 -1.96
C GLN A 32 10.59 -9.25 -0.67
N ASP A 33 10.98 -8.68 0.48
CA ASP A 33 10.89 -9.33 1.80
C ASP A 33 9.87 -8.67 2.73
N LEU A 34 8.86 -7.99 2.19
CA LEU A 34 7.88 -7.27 3.00
C LEU A 34 6.93 -8.20 3.77
N ILE A 35 6.86 -7.99 5.08
CA ILE A 35 5.84 -8.53 5.98
C ILE A 35 5.04 -7.32 6.48
N ILE A 36 3.88 -7.11 5.85
CA ILE A 36 3.06 -5.91 6.04
C ILE A 36 1.98 -6.18 7.08
N TYR A 37 1.84 -5.28 8.05
CA TYR A 37 0.72 -5.28 8.99
C TYR A 37 -0.21 -4.10 8.72
N GLU A 38 -1.47 -4.39 8.38
CA GLU A 38 -2.51 -3.36 8.23
C GLU A 38 -3.07 -2.98 9.60
N LEU A 39 -3.04 -1.68 9.94
CA LEU A 39 -3.59 -1.19 11.20
C LEU A 39 -4.27 0.17 11.08
N SER A 40 -5.32 0.35 11.89
CA SER A 40 -5.92 1.66 12.18
C SER A 40 -5.42 2.16 13.53
N PRO A 41 -4.81 3.36 13.63
CA PRO A 41 -4.37 3.90 14.91
C PRO A 41 -5.47 3.94 15.96
N LYS A 42 -6.72 4.20 15.54
CA LYS A 42 -7.89 4.35 16.42
C LYS A 42 -8.22 3.08 17.20
N SER A 43 -8.06 1.92 16.54
CA SER A 43 -8.44 0.60 17.09
C SER A 43 -7.24 -0.24 17.50
N PHE A 44 -6.05 0.04 16.97
CA PHE A 44 -4.83 -0.67 17.33
C PHE A 44 -4.40 -0.42 18.78
N THR A 45 -4.67 0.78 19.29
CA THR A 45 -4.38 1.14 20.69
C THR A 45 -5.61 1.76 21.35
N SER A 46 -5.66 1.72 22.67
CA SER A 46 -6.80 2.26 23.45
C SER A 46 -6.32 2.89 24.77
N PRO A 47 -5.48 3.94 24.72
CA PRO A 47 -4.92 4.56 25.93
C PRO A 47 -5.97 5.14 26.88
N ASN A 48 -7.14 5.55 26.36
CA ASN A 48 -8.25 6.12 27.11
C ASN A 48 -9.57 5.36 26.85
N GLY A 49 -9.51 4.05 26.61
CA GLY A 49 -10.68 3.21 26.29
C GLY A 49 -10.91 2.98 24.79
N PRO A 50 -12.00 2.30 24.40
CA PRO A 50 -12.22 1.85 23.03
C PRO A 50 -12.20 3.00 22.01
N GLY A 51 -11.45 2.83 20.91
CA GLY A 51 -11.40 3.82 19.83
C GLY A 51 -10.61 5.09 20.15
N SER A 52 -9.83 5.10 21.24
CA SER A 52 -9.04 6.26 21.67
C SER A 52 -7.61 6.28 21.14
N GLY A 53 -7.24 5.32 20.29
CA GLY A 53 -5.88 5.22 19.77
C GLY A 53 -5.49 6.41 18.87
N THR A 54 -4.19 6.71 18.87
CA THR A 54 -3.58 7.86 18.20
C THR A 54 -2.29 7.44 17.51
N PHE A 55 -1.75 8.27 16.61
CA PHE A 55 -0.42 8.02 16.05
C PHE A 55 0.66 7.92 17.14
N ARG A 56 0.57 8.74 18.19
CA ARG A 56 1.52 8.70 19.30
C ARG A 56 1.49 7.36 20.04
N SER A 57 0.31 6.88 20.40
CA SER A 57 0.18 5.58 21.06
C SER A 57 0.52 4.41 20.12
N THR A 58 0.29 4.54 18.81
CA THR A 58 0.79 3.58 17.81
C THR A 58 2.32 3.56 17.76
N MET A 59 2.99 4.72 17.80
CA MET A 59 4.46 4.79 17.82
C MET A 59 5.05 4.05 19.01
N GLU A 60 4.41 4.12 20.18
CA GLU A 60 4.81 3.39 21.39
C GLU A 60 4.75 1.86 21.22
N LYS A 61 4.02 1.36 20.20
CA LYS A 61 3.88 -0.07 19.88
C LYS A 61 4.72 -0.52 18.68
N ILE A 62 5.48 0.37 18.04
CA ILE A 62 6.39 -0.01 16.95
C ILE A 62 7.43 -1.05 17.39
N PRO A 63 8.03 -0.99 18.60
CA PRO A 63 8.92 -2.05 19.07
C PRO A 63 8.24 -3.42 19.09
N TYR A 64 6.97 -3.50 19.52
CA TYR A 64 6.20 -4.74 19.50
C TYR A 64 6.01 -5.29 18.07
N LEU A 65 5.69 -4.43 17.09
CA LEU A 65 5.54 -4.87 15.70
C LEU A 65 6.86 -5.39 15.12
N ARG A 66 7.97 -4.71 15.44
CA ARG A 66 9.31 -5.16 15.03
C ARG A 66 9.66 -6.51 15.65
N ASP A 67 9.37 -6.70 16.94
CA ASP A 67 9.66 -7.96 17.64
C ASP A 67 8.79 -9.12 17.11
N LEU A 68 7.61 -8.81 16.55
CA LEU A 68 6.76 -9.76 15.82
C LEU A 68 7.31 -10.13 14.42
N GLY A 69 8.32 -9.41 13.93
CA GLY A 69 8.91 -9.60 12.59
C GLY A 69 8.25 -8.77 11.48
N ILE A 70 7.36 -7.84 11.84
CA ILE A 70 6.76 -6.91 10.86
C ILE A 70 7.80 -5.87 10.47
N ASN A 71 7.94 -5.62 9.17
CA ASN A 71 8.89 -4.63 8.62
C ASN A 71 8.22 -3.50 7.85
N ALA A 72 6.91 -3.56 7.63
CA ALA A 72 6.14 -2.46 7.07
C ALA A 72 4.74 -2.37 7.70
N VAL A 73 4.25 -1.15 7.87
CA VAL A 73 2.91 -0.87 8.37
C VAL A 73 2.09 -0.25 7.25
N TRP A 74 0.96 -0.88 6.93
CA TRP A 74 -0.07 -0.26 6.11
C TRP A 74 -1.06 0.42 7.04
N LEU A 75 -1.03 1.75 7.06
CA LEU A 75 -2.04 2.52 7.77
C LEU A 75 -3.35 2.51 6.98
N THR A 76 -4.44 2.13 7.63
CA THR A 76 -5.79 2.40 7.11
C THR A 76 -5.94 3.89 6.85
N GLY A 77 -6.95 4.27 6.07
CA GLY A 77 -7.20 5.66 5.72
C GLY A 77 -7.08 6.61 6.93
N HIS A 78 -6.36 7.70 6.74
CA HIS A 78 -6.15 8.75 7.75
C HIS A 78 -6.22 10.10 7.06
N HIS A 79 -7.25 10.87 7.38
CA HIS A 79 -7.48 12.19 6.82
C HIS A 79 -8.05 13.08 7.92
N LEU A 80 -7.89 14.40 7.76
CA LEU A 80 -8.73 15.37 8.46
C LEU A 80 -10.17 15.16 7.98
N ALA A 81 -10.92 14.34 8.71
CA ALA A 81 -12.32 14.06 8.43
C ALA A 81 -13.16 14.59 9.59
N ASP A 82 -14.21 15.34 9.28
CA ASP A 82 -15.31 15.52 10.21
C ASP A 82 -16.13 14.21 10.26
N ASN A 83 -17.00 14.06 11.27
CA ASN A 83 -17.86 12.88 11.39
C ASN A 83 -18.94 12.77 10.28
N LYS A 84 -18.90 13.61 9.24
CA LYS A 84 -19.88 13.69 8.15
C LYS A 84 -19.30 13.34 6.77
N HIS A 85 -17.98 13.17 6.63
CA HIS A 85 -17.34 12.92 5.34
C HIS A 85 -17.17 11.42 5.01
N PHE A 86 -17.22 11.13 3.69
CA PHE A 86 -17.15 9.83 3.00
C PHE A 86 -18.44 9.00 2.96
N TYR A 87 -19.39 9.36 2.08
CA TYR A 87 -20.48 8.50 1.56
C TYR A 87 -21.25 7.63 2.58
N GLY A 88 -21.30 8.01 3.87
CA GLY A 88 -21.90 7.17 4.92
C GLY A 88 -21.13 5.87 5.23
N ILE A 89 -19.88 5.76 4.80
CA ILE A 89 -19.02 4.62 5.11
C ILE A 89 -18.44 4.86 6.51
N TRP A 90 -18.81 4.00 7.46
CA TRP A 90 -18.24 3.96 8.80
C TRP A 90 -16.78 3.48 8.76
N THR A 91 -15.88 4.30 8.26
CA THR A 91 -14.44 4.01 8.32
C THR A 91 -13.85 4.77 9.49
N GLN A 92 -13.18 4.05 10.39
CA GLN A 92 -12.47 4.64 11.51
C GLN A 92 -11.17 5.30 11.04
N TYR A 93 -11.29 6.47 10.42
CA TYR A 93 -10.15 7.30 10.10
C TYR A 93 -9.50 7.78 11.40
N ALA A 94 -8.19 7.64 11.51
CA ALA A 94 -7.44 8.41 12.48
C ALA A 94 -7.37 9.85 11.97
N ALA A 95 -7.95 10.79 12.71
CA ALA A 95 -7.77 12.21 12.40
C ALA A 95 -6.29 12.55 12.60
N ILE A 96 -5.64 13.04 11.54
CA ILE A 96 -4.38 13.78 11.68
C ILE A 96 -4.76 15.02 12.49
N ARG A 97 -4.45 15.06 13.79
CA ARG A 97 -4.67 16.31 14.54
C ARG A 97 -3.78 17.40 13.92
N PRO A 98 -4.24 18.66 13.82
CA PRO A 98 -3.35 19.79 13.60
C PRO A 98 -2.23 19.83 14.65
#